data_AF-M1X098-F1
#
_entry.id   AF-M1X098-F1
#
_cell.length_a   1.000
_cell.length_b   1.000
_cell.length_c   1.000
_cell.angle_alpha   90.00
_cell.angle_beta   90.00
_cell.angle_gamma   90.00
#
_symmetry.space_group_name_H-M   'P 1'
#
loop_
_entity.id
_entity.type
_entity.pdbx_description
1 polymer ?
#
loop_
_entity_poly.entity_id
_entity_poly.type
_entity_poly.pdbx_seq_one_letter_code
_entity_poly.pdbx_strand_id
1 'polypeptide(L)' 'MFEQNQELFTTLYAQRLFFLVTSEPKGMKFQSIGRAEARMMLENRLRYLRRTGQTQEYDQLQSVFKLTFQ' A
#
# COMPACT_ATOMS: atom_id res chain seq x y z
N MET A 1 6.02 -3.96 7.29
CA MET A 1 5.40 -2.95 8.18
C MET A 1 5.62 -1.61 7.50
N PHE A 2 4.62 -0.75 7.36
CA PHE A 2 4.87 0.59 6.80
C PHE A 2 5.63 1.41 7.84
N GLU A 3 6.79 1.97 7.50
CA GLU A 3 7.47 2.96 8.33
C GLU A 3 6.75 4.31 8.23
N GLN A 4 7.01 5.22 9.17
CA GLN A 4 6.22 6.44 9.38
C GLN A 4 6.20 7.42 8.19
N ASN A 5 7.04 7.20 7.17
CA ASN A 5 7.13 8.00 5.94
C ASN A 5 7.09 7.14 4.65
N GLN A 6 6.57 5.91 4.72
CA GLN A 6 6.49 5.01 3.58
C GLN A 6 5.05 4.81 3.12
N GLU A 7 4.82 5.01 1.84
CA GLU A 7 3.52 4.88 1.19
C GLU A 7 3.60 3.97 -0.04
N LEU A 8 2.55 3.20 -0.31
CA LEU A 8 2.48 2.34 -1.48
C LEU A 8 1.69 3.01 -2.60
N PHE A 9 2.32 3.13 -3.77
CA PHE A 9 1.72 3.65 -4.99
C PHE A 9 1.61 2.56 -6.07
N THR A 10 0.64 2.74 -6.98
CA THR A 10 0.52 1.91 -8.19
C THR A 10 0.22 2.79 -9.41
N THR A 11 0.62 2.32 -10.59
CA THR A 11 0.39 3.04 -11.85
C THR A 11 -1.07 2.96 -12.28
N LEU A 12 -1.66 4.09 -12.69
CA LEU A 12 -3.02 4.16 -13.23
C LEU A 12 -3.11 3.79 -14.72
N TYR A 13 -2.06 4.07 -15.51
CA TYR A 13 -2.09 3.98 -16.97
C TYR A 13 -1.14 2.91 -17.58
N ALA A 14 -0.49 2.09 -16.76
CA ALA A 14 0.45 1.06 -17.21
C ALA A 14 0.04 -0.34 -16.73
N GLN A 15 0.76 -1.38 -17.19
CA GLN A 15 0.64 -2.74 -16.69
C GLN A 15 1.11 -2.80 -15.22
N ARG A 16 0.19 -2.43 -14.29
CA ARG A 16 0.27 -2.42 -12.82
C ARG A 16 1.68 -2.61 -12.24
N LEU A 17 2.44 -1.51 -12.21
CA LEU A 17 3.67 -1.41 -11.43
C LEU A 17 3.34 -0.92 -10.01
N PHE A 18 4.14 -1.33 -9.04
CA PHE A 18 4.00 -0.92 -7.64
C PHE A 18 5.28 -0.27 -7.16
N PHE A 19 5.14 0.79 -6.38
CA PHE A 19 6.26 1.56 -5.85
C PHE A 19 6.07 1.81 -4.37
N LEU A 20 7.08 1.45 -3.58
CA LEU A 20 7.21 1.95 -2.23
C LEU A 20 7.88 3.32 -2.31
N VAL A 21 7.17 4.35 -1.90
CA VAL A 21 7.64 5.72 -1.93
C VAL A 21 7.97 6.15 -0.51
N THR A 22 9.22 6.57 -0.32
CA THR A 22 9.70 7.07 0.96
C THR A 22 9.98 8.56 0.83
N SER A 23 9.33 9.35 1.68
CA SER A 23 9.56 10.80 1.78
C SER A 23 10.78 11.08 2.66
N GLU A 24 11.84 11.63 2.09
CA GLU A 24 13.06 12.06 2.77
C GLU A 24 13.19 13.60 2.75
N PRO A 25 13.92 14.22 3.70
CA PRO A 25 14.12 15.67 3.71
C PRO A 25 14.75 16.24 2.43
N LYS A 26 15.48 15.41 1.67
CA LYS A 26 16.15 15.80 0.43
C LYS A 26 15.37 15.43 -0.84
N GLY A 27 14.19 14.81 -0.73
CA GLY A 27 13.37 14.41 -1.87
C GLY A 27 12.59 13.12 -1.63
N MET A 28 12.05 12.55 -2.71
CA MET A 28 11.30 11.30 -2.67
C MET A 28 12.13 10.17 -3.29
N LYS A 29 12.16 9.01 -2.63
CA LYS A 29 12.72 7.78 -3.17
C LYS A 29 11.59 6.86 -3.64
N PHE A 30 11.73 6.35 -4.87
CA PHE A 30 10.78 5.43 -5.48
C PHE A 30 11.44 4.07 -5.64
N GLN A 31 11.02 3.10 -4.85
CA GLN A 31 11.48 1.72 -4.96
C GLN A 31 10.41 0.89 -5.67
N SER A 32 10.72 0.34 -6.85
CA SER A 32 9.83 -0.61 -7.52
C SER A 32 9.75 -1.90 -6.73
N ILE A 33 8.54 -2.40 -6.48
CA ILE A 33 8.30 -3.67 -5.80
C ILE A 33 7.42 -4.60 -6.64
N GLY A 34 7.49 -5.90 -6.34
CA GLY A 34 6.68 -6.90 -7.01
C GLY A 34 5.21 -6.83 -6.59
N ARG A 35 4.31 -7.25 -7.49
CA ARG A 35 2.86 -7.35 -7.20
C ARG A 35 2.56 -8.22 -5.98
N ALA A 36 3.28 -9.33 -5.80
CA ALA A 36 3.09 -10.23 -4.67
C ALA A 36 3.46 -9.55 -3.33
N GLU A 37 4.58 -8.82 -3.31
CA GLU A 37 5.03 -8.07 -2.15
C GLU A 37 4.06 -6.95 -1.79
N ALA A 38 3.65 -6.15 -2.79
CA ALA A 38 2.64 -5.11 -2.64
C ALA A 38 1.33 -5.65 -2.03
N ARG A 39 0.87 -6.81 -2.52
CA ARG A 39 -0.32 -7.49 -2.00
C ARG A 39 -0.14 -7.87 -0.52
N MET A 40 0.98 -8.51 -0.17
CA MET A 40 1.26 -8.92 1.20
C MET A 40 1.32 -7.71 2.16
N MET A 41 1.88 -6.58 1.73
CA MET A 41 1.91 -5.35 2.53
C MET A 41 0.50 -4.83 2.84
N LEU A 42 -0.41 -4.79 1.86
CA LEU A 42 -1.80 -4.40 2.10
C LEU A 42 -2.54 -5.38 2.98
N GLU A 43 -2.37 -6.69 2.77
CA GLU A 43 -3.00 -7.72 3.61
C GLU A 43 -2.57 -7.59 5.08
N ASN A 44 -1.30 -7.25 5.32
CA ASN A 44 -0.80 -6.98 6.67
C ASN A 44 -1.41 -5.71 7.27
N ARG A 45 -1.57 -4.63 6.48
CA ARG A 45 -2.22 -3.40 6.94
C ARG A 45 -3.71 -3.63 7.24
N LEU A 46 -4.44 -4.35 6.38
CA LEU A 46 -5.83 -4.74 6.63
C LEU A 46 -5.97 -5.54 7.92
N ARG A 47 -5.07 -6.52 8.15
CA ARG A 47 -5.05 -7.27 9.41
C ARG A 47 -4.78 -6.38 10.63
N TYR A 48 -3.90 -5.39 10.50
CA TYR A 48 -3.66 -4.40 11.56
C TYR A 48 -4.89 -3.55 11.84
N LEU A 49 -5.50 -2.94 10.82
CA LEU A 49 -6.69 -2.09 10.95
C LEU A 49 -7.88 -2.83 11.58
N ARG A 50 -8.06 -4.10 11.19
CA ARG A 50 -9.08 -4.97 11.79
C ARG A 50 -8.83 -5.22 13.27
N ARG A 51 -7.57 -5.39 13.68
CA ARG A 51 -7.20 -5.63 15.10
C ARG A 51 -7.29 -4.37 15.94
N THR A 52 -6.99 -3.20 15.38
CA THR A 52 -7.06 -1.91 16.08
C THR A 52 -8.45 -1.29 16.10
N GLY A 53 -9.44 -1.92 15.45
CA GLY A 53 -10.82 -1.44 15.42
C GLY A 53 -11.05 -0.22 14.52
N GLN A 54 -10.13 0.07 13.60
CA GLN A 54 -10.23 1.20 12.67
C GLN A 54 -11.11 0.83 11.46
N THR A 55 -12.40 0.62 11.70
CA THR A 55 -13.35 0.04 10.73
C THR A 55 -13.47 0.87 9.45
N GLN A 56 -13.52 2.20 9.56
CA GLN A 56 -13.65 3.07 8.38
C GLN A 56 -12.42 2.99 7.46
N GLU A 57 -11.20 3.07 8.01
CA GLU A 57 -9.97 2.88 7.23
C GLU A 57 -9.89 1.48 6.63
N TYR A 58 -10.33 0.47 7.39
CA TYR A 58 -10.38 -0.91 6.93
C TYR A 58 -11.28 -1.05 5.69
N ASP A 59 -12.50 -0.53 5.73
CA ASP A 59 -13.47 -0.67 4.63
C ASP A 59 -13.00 0.06 3.36
N GLN A 60 -12.39 1.24 3.52
CA GLN A 60 -11.77 1.98 2.42
C GLN A 60 -10.62 1.19 1.80
N LEU A 61 -9.67 0.73 2.62
CA LEU A 61 -8.52 -0.04 2.14
C LEU A 61 -8.95 -1.38 1.53
N GLN A 62 -9.98 -2.01 2.08
CA GLN A 62 -10.52 -3.28 1.59
C GLN A 62 -11.11 -3.12 0.19
N SER A 63 -11.78 -2.00 -0.08
CA SER A 63 -12.34 -1.67 -1.39
C SER A 63 -11.23 -1.44 -2.42
N VAL A 64 -10.20 -0.67 -2.07
CA VAL A 64 -9.01 -0.44 -2.91
C VAL A 64 -8.27 -1.75 -3.19
N PHE A 65 -8.13 -2.62 -2.19
CA PHE A 65 -7.48 -3.91 -2.33
C PHE A 65 -8.17 -4.80 -3.37
N LYS A 66 -9.52 -4.87 -3.32
CA LYS A 66 -10.31 -5.63 -4.30
C LYS A 66 -10.11 -5.09 -5.70
N LEU A 67 -10.24 -3.77 -5.91
CA LEU A 67 -10.07 -3.15 -7.22
C LEU A 67 -8.66 -3.35 -7.80
N THR A 68 -7.63 -3.43 -6.95
CA THR A 68 -6.22 -3.46 -7.38
C THR A 68 -5.69 -4.87 -7.60
N PHE A 69 -6.13 -5.85 -6.81
CA PHE A 69 -5.54 -7.19 -6.77
C PHE A 69 -6.48 -8.35 -7.09
N GLN A 70 -7.79 -8.11 -7.22
CA GLN A 70 -8.76 -9.04 -7.79
C GLN A 70 -9.11 -8.62 -9.22
#